data_AF-A0A1E1WPD8-F1
#
_entry.id   AF-A0A1E1WPD8-F1
#
_cell.length_a   1.000
_cell.length_b   1.000
_cell.length_c   1.000
_cell.angle_alpha   90.00
_cell.angle_beta   90.00
_cell.angle_gamma   90.00
#
_symmetry.space_group_name_H-M   'P 1'
#
loop_
_entity.id
_entity.type
_entity.pdbx_description
1 polymer ?
#
loop_
_entity_poly.entity_id
_entity_poly.type
_entity_poly.pdbx_seq_one_letter_code
_entity_poly.pdbx_strand_id
1 'polypeptide(L)'
;GVSRSNITLEPTAGTRLGTVSLVAAGSLLAGALQAVRNPPAAAADPIHALRPLAVSTVLLDYLEATDPDEITLTKEARAQVATGFQRLMAYRRPDGSFAAVLDDDAEGDVLMTAMAARWLSRSAR
;
A
#
# COMPACT_ATOMS: atom_id res chain seq x y z
N GLY A 1 -19.95 -4.75 25.42
CA GLY A 1 -21.29 -4.99 24.87
C GLY A 1 -21.17 -5.31 23.40
N VAL A 2 -21.84 -6.34 22.90
CA VAL A 2 -21.83 -6.68 21.46
C VAL A 2 -22.93 -5.88 20.77
N SER A 3 -22.56 -4.87 19.99
CA SER A 3 -23.50 -4.15 19.13
C SER A 3 -23.90 -5.06 17.96
N ARG A 4 -25.20 -5.29 17.78
CA ARG A 4 -25.75 -6.04 16.64
C ARG A 4 -26.50 -5.06 15.76
N SER A 5 -26.08 -4.93 14.50
CA SER A 5 -26.77 -4.13 13.49
C SER A 5 -27.02 -4.98 12.25
N ASN A 6 -28.25 -4.98 11.75
CA ASN A 6 -28.58 -5.63 10.48
C ASN A 6 -28.21 -4.67 9.34
N ILE A 7 -27.40 -5.14 8.39
CA ILE A 7 -27.02 -4.37 7.20
C ILE A 7 -27.68 -5.04 6.00
N THR A 8 -28.57 -4.32 5.32
CA THR A 8 -29.17 -4.76 4.06
C THR A 8 -28.51 -3.99 2.93
N LEU A 9 -28.03 -4.69 1.92
CA LEU A 9 -27.44 -4.09 0.72
C LEU A 9 -28.41 -4.29 -0.44
N GLU A 10 -29.01 -3.20 -0.90
CA GLU A 10 -29.90 -3.21 -2.06
C GLU A 10 -29.16 -2.62 -3.27
N PRO A 11 -28.97 -3.41 -4.34
CA PRO A 11 -28.37 -2.91 -5.56
C PRO A 11 -29.36 -2.01 -6.32
N THR A 12 -28.88 -0.89 -6.85
CA THR A 12 -29.70 -0.03 -7.74
C THR A 12 -30.06 -0.79 -9.02
N ALA A 13 -31.29 -0.60 -9.52
CA ALA A 13 -31.73 -1.22 -10.78
C ALA A 13 -30.77 -0.84 -11.94
N GLY A 14 -30.32 -1.84 -12.70
CA GLY A 14 -29.35 -1.66 -13.79
C GLY A 14 -27.87 -1.87 -13.41
N THR A 15 -27.57 -2.12 -12.13
CA THR A 15 -26.19 -2.38 -11.69
C THR A 15 -25.80 -3.85 -11.89
N ARG A 16 -24.65 -4.11 -12.50
CA ARG A 16 -24.10 -5.48 -12.62
C ARG A 16 -23.64 -5.94 -11.24
N LEU A 17 -24.25 -7.01 -10.72
CA LEU A 17 -23.92 -7.54 -9.40
C LEU A 17 -22.52 -8.18 -9.41
N GLY A 18 -21.62 -7.62 -8.61
CA GLY A 18 -20.32 -8.20 -8.28
C GLY A 18 -20.34 -8.91 -6.93
N THR A 19 -19.26 -9.59 -6.58
CA THR A 19 -19.07 -10.19 -5.26
C THR A 19 -18.96 -9.09 -4.20
N VAL A 20 -19.74 -9.18 -3.12
CA VAL A 20 -19.69 -8.23 -2.01
C VAL A 20 -19.29 -8.97 -0.73
N SER A 21 -18.32 -8.45 0.00
CA SER A 21 -17.86 -9.01 1.28
C SER A 21 -17.90 -7.96 2.38
N LEU A 22 -18.52 -8.29 3.51
CA LEU A 22 -18.43 -7.52 4.75
C LEU A 22 -17.31 -8.13 5.62
N VAL A 23 -16.35 -7.32 6.05
CA VAL A 23 -15.29 -7.75 6.97
C VAL A 23 -15.41 -6.93 8.25
N ALA A 24 -15.75 -7.61 9.35
CA ALA A 24 -15.69 -7.01 10.68
C ALA A 24 -14.25 -7.16 11.21
N ALA A 25 -13.55 -6.05 11.33
CA ALA A 25 -12.19 -5.99 11.85
C ALA A 25 -12.20 -5.48 13.30
N GLY A 26 -11.51 -6.18 14.20
CA GLY A 26 -11.32 -5.74 15.58
C GLY A 26 -10.26 -4.63 15.75
N SER A 27 -9.55 -4.27 14.69
CA SER A 27 -8.55 -3.20 14.70
C SER A 27 -8.61 -2.35 13.42
N LEU A 28 -8.19 -1.10 13.53
CA LEU A 28 -8.08 -0.17 12.40
C LEU A 28 -7.07 -0.65 11.34
N LEU A 29 -6.16 -1.55 11.71
CA LEU A 29 -5.08 -2.04 10.86
C LEU A 29 -5.39 -3.32 10.12
N ALA A 30 -6.53 -3.98 10.39
CA ALA A 30 -6.88 -5.22 9.71
C ALA A 30 -6.87 -5.07 8.18
N GLY A 31 -7.29 -3.91 7.67
CA GLY A 31 -7.20 -3.60 6.24
C GLY A 31 -5.76 -3.48 5.74
N ALA A 32 -4.87 -2.86 6.51
CA ALA A 32 -3.45 -2.75 6.18
C ALA A 32 -2.75 -4.12 6.23
N LEU A 33 -3.05 -4.93 7.23
CA LEU A 33 -2.58 -6.31 7.35
C LEU A 33 -3.03 -7.17 6.18
N GLN A 34 -4.31 -7.05 5.79
CA GLN A 34 -4.83 -7.73 4.61
C GLN A 34 -4.13 -7.27 3.34
N ALA A 35 -3.81 -5.98 3.21
CA ALA A 35 -3.07 -5.45 2.07
C ALA A 35 -1.60 -5.91 2.02
N VAL A 36 -0.98 -6.20 3.16
CA VAL A 36 0.37 -6.80 3.23
C VAL A 36 0.35 -8.26 2.80
N ARG A 37 -0.69 -9.01 3.20
CA ARG A 37 -0.86 -10.43 2.82
C ARG A 37 -1.26 -10.62 1.37
N ASN A 38 -2.09 -9.71 0.85
CA ASN A 38 -2.54 -9.69 -0.54
C ASN A 38 -2.10 -8.38 -1.18
N PRO A 39 -0.82 -8.25 -1.56
CA PRO A 39 -0.32 -7.04 -2.16
C PRO A 39 -1.04 -6.75 -3.47
N PRO A 40 -1.31 -5.47 -3.78
CA PRO A 40 -1.91 -5.11 -5.06
C PRO A 40 -1.02 -5.59 -6.21
N ALA A 41 -1.67 -6.02 -7.29
CA ALA A 41 -0.99 -6.36 -8.54
C ALA A 41 -0.12 -5.18 -9.00
N ALA A 42 0.93 -5.48 -9.78
CA ALA A 42 1.74 -4.44 -10.38
C ALA A 42 0.82 -3.50 -11.20
N ALA A 43 0.84 -2.22 -10.86
CA ALA A 43 0.07 -1.20 -11.54
C ALA A 43 1.02 -0.37 -12.40
N ALA A 44 0.54 0.07 -13.56
CA ALA A 44 1.28 1.00 -14.41
C ALA A 44 1.31 2.42 -13.83
N ASP A 45 0.45 2.72 -12.84
CA ASP A 45 0.44 4.00 -12.12
C ASP A 45 1.47 4.00 -10.97
N PRO A 46 2.41 4.95 -10.96
CA PRO A 46 3.40 5.08 -9.91
C PRO A 46 2.83 5.21 -8.49
N ILE A 47 1.69 5.88 -8.30
CA ILE A 47 1.07 6.02 -6.96
C ILE A 47 0.69 4.64 -6.42
N HIS A 48 0.18 3.78 -7.32
CA HIS A 48 -0.17 2.42 -6.99
C HIS A 48 1.07 1.53 -6.84
N ALA A 49 2.14 1.78 -7.58
CA ALA A 49 3.43 1.10 -7.44
C ALA A 49 4.07 1.36 -6.07
N LEU A 50 3.88 2.56 -5.52
CA LEU A 50 4.44 3.01 -4.25
C LEU A 50 3.61 2.54 -3.04
N ARG A 51 2.34 2.16 -3.26
CA ARG A 51 1.41 1.73 -2.19
C ARG A 51 1.95 0.61 -1.28
N PRO A 52 2.56 -0.49 -1.78
CA PRO A 52 3.12 -1.53 -0.91
C PRO A 52 4.23 -1.01 -0.01
N LEU A 53 5.08 -0.11 -0.52
CA LEU A 53 6.15 0.52 0.25
C LEU A 53 5.58 1.38 1.37
N ALA A 54 4.65 2.28 1.04
CA ALA A 54 4.06 3.22 1.99
C ALA A 54 3.29 2.52 3.12
N VAL A 55 2.38 1.60 2.77
CA VAL A 55 1.55 0.89 3.76
C VAL A 55 2.41 0.07 4.70
N SER A 56 3.40 -0.66 4.16
CA SER A 56 4.23 -1.55 4.97
C SER A 56 5.20 -0.78 5.86
N THR A 57 5.68 0.38 5.42
CA THR A 57 6.52 1.26 6.26
C THR A 57 5.73 1.78 7.47
N VAL A 58 4.50 2.27 7.24
CA VAL A 58 3.63 2.73 8.34
C VAL A 58 3.25 1.58 9.28
N LEU A 59 3.01 0.38 8.73
CA LEU A 59 2.72 -0.80 9.54
C LEU A 59 3.92 -1.19 10.42
N LEU A 60 5.13 -1.13 9.89
CA LEU A 60 6.35 -1.39 10.66
C LEU A 60 6.52 -0.40 11.80
N ASP A 61 6.37 0.91 11.55
CA ASP A 61 6.44 1.93 12.59
C ASP A 61 5.40 1.69 13.70
N TYR A 62 4.21 1.21 13.32
CA TYR A 62 3.15 0.91 14.26
C TYR A 62 3.48 -0.34 15.10
N LEU A 63 3.93 -1.42 14.45
CA LEU A 63 4.28 -2.66 15.14
C LEU A 63 5.43 -2.42 16.12
N GLU A 64 6.43 -1.65 15.73
CA GLU A 64 7.53 -1.25 16.64
C GLU A 64 7.01 -0.50 17.88
N ALA A 65 6.01 0.36 17.71
CA ALA A 65 5.46 1.14 18.81
C ALA A 65 4.46 0.38 19.71
N THR A 66 3.82 -0.68 19.21
CA THR A 66 2.68 -1.33 19.89
C THR A 66 2.90 -2.79 20.24
N ASP A 67 3.63 -3.53 19.41
CA ASP A 67 3.88 -4.97 19.58
C ASP A 67 5.22 -5.36 18.91
N PRO A 68 6.36 -5.00 19.54
CA PRO A 68 7.69 -5.22 18.96
C PRO A 68 8.08 -6.71 18.88
N ASP A 69 7.38 -7.58 19.61
CA ASP A 69 7.63 -9.02 19.64
C ASP A 69 6.94 -9.76 18.48
N GLU A 70 6.11 -9.07 17.69
CA GLU A 70 5.40 -9.64 16.54
C GLU A 70 6.34 -9.81 15.34
N ILE A 71 7.03 -10.96 15.30
CA ILE A 71 8.05 -11.28 14.28
C ILE A 71 7.42 -11.59 12.92
N THR A 72 6.26 -12.24 12.88
CA THR A 72 5.68 -12.75 11.63
C THR A 72 5.24 -11.61 10.74
N LEU A 73 4.43 -10.69 11.29
CA LEU A 73 3.94 -9.54 10.54
C LEU A 73 5.06 -8.57 10.18
N THR A 74 6.07 -8.40 11.05
CA THR A 74 7.26 -7.59 10.75
C THR A 74 8.00 -8.15 9.53
N LYS A 75 8.19 -9.47 9.45
CA LYS A 75 8.87 -10.12 8.32
C LYS A 75 8.07 -9.95 7.02
N GLU A 76 6.76 -10.15 7.06
CA GLU A 76 5.87 -9.95 5.91
C GLU A 76 5.91 -8.50 5.42
N ALA A 77 5.81 -7.53 6.34
CA ALA A 77 5.85 -6.11 6.01
C ALA A 77 7.20 -5.70 5.40
N ARG A 78 8.33 -6.21 5.92
CA ARG A 78 9.67 -5.98 5.33
C ARG A 78 9.78 -6.53 3.90
N ALA A 79 9.20 -7.69 3.62
CA ALA A 79 9.17 -8.24 2.26
C ALA A 79 8.36 -7.35 1.29
N GLN A 80 7.26 -6.76 1.78
CA GLN A 80 6.47 -5.82 1.00
C GLN A 80 7.18 -4.48 0.79
N VAL A 81 7.93 -3.99 1.78
CA VAL A 81 8.82 -2.81 1.62
C VAL A 81 9.82 -3.06 0.50
N ALA A 82 10.52 -4.20 0.50
CA ALA A 82 11.47 -4.55 -0.55
C ALA A 82 10.82 -4.64 -1.93
N THR A 83 9.64 -5.25 -2.02
CA THR A 83 8.86 -5.35 -3.26
C THR A 83 8.44 -3.97 -3.77
N GLY A 84 7.93 -3.10 -2.89
CA GLY A 84 7.54 -1.74 -3.22
C GLY A 84 8.73 -0.88 -3.66
N PHE A 85 9.89 -1.05 -3.02
CA PHE A 85 11.14 -0.40 -3.43
C PHE A 85 11.54 -0.81 -4.85
N GLN A 86 11.56 -2.10 -5.15
CA GLN A 86 11.89 -2.60 -6.49
C GLN A 86 10.93 -2.04 -7.55
N ARG A 87 9.62 -2.00 -7.26
CA ARG A 87 8.61 -1.41 -8.16
C ARG A 87 8.84 0.08 -8.37
N LEU A 88 9.18 0.82 -7.31
CA LEU A 88 9.46 2.25 -7.39
C LEU A 88 10.69 2.56 -8.24
N MET A 89 11.73 1.72 -8.17
CA MET A 89 12.95 1.90 -8.96
C MET A 89 12.71 1.83 -10.48
N ALA A 90 11.63 1.18 -10.92
CA ALA A 90 11.25 1.17 -12.34
C ALA A 90 10.88 2.57 -12.89
N TYR A 91 10.51 3.51 -12.01
CA TYR A 91 10.16 4.89 -12.37
C TYR A 91 11.33 5.87 -12.25
N ARG A 92 12.50 5.40 -11.81
CA ARG A 92 13.69 6.22 -11.56
C ARG A 92 14.36 6.60 -12.87
N ARG A 93 14.70 7.88 -13.00
CA ARG A 93 15.39 8.48 -14.15
C ARG A 93 16.90 8.59 -13.91
N PRO A 94 17.71 8.73 -14.96
CA PRO A 94 19.17 8.84 -14.84
C PRO A 94 19.63 10.09 -14.07
N ASP A 95 18.85 11.17 -14.12
CA ASP A 95 19.06 12.40 -13.33
C ASP A 95 18.72 12.23 -11.83
N GLY A 96 18.11 11.09 -11.45
CA GLY A 96 17.67 10.78 -10.09
C GLY A 96 16.23 11.20 -9.78
N SER A 97 15.51 11.81 -10.72
CA SER A 97 14.08 12.11 -10.58
C SER A 97 13.22 10.85 -10.76
N PHE A 98 11.92 10.96 -10.47
CA PHE A 98 10.94 9.91 -10.71
C PHE A 98 9.86 10.40 -11.67
N ALA A 99 9.54 9.60 -12.67
CA ALA A 99 8.51 9.93 -13.65
C ALA A 99 7.13 9.35 -13.26
N ALA A 100 6.08 9.94 -13.81
CA ALA A 100 4.70 9.47 -13.65
C ALA A 100 4.32 8.30 -14.58
N VAL A 101 5.17 7.97 -15.55
CA VAL A 101 4.92 6.92 -16.56
C VAL A 101 6.20 6.11 -16.80
N LEU A 102 6.04 4.83 -17.15
CA LEU A 102 7.08 3.91 -17.60
C LEU A 102 7.34 4.09 -19.11
N ASP A 103 7.86 5.25 -19.49
CA ASP A 103 8.32 5.54 -20.86
C ASP A 103 9.76 6.03 -20.81
N ASP A 104 10.63 5.65 -21.74
CA ASP A 104 12.05 6.03 -21.73
C ASP A 104 12.21 7.56 -21.87
N ASP A 105 11.31 8.20 -22.61
CA ASP A 105 11.29 9.65 -22.84
C ASP A 105 10.49 10.44 -21.80
N ALA A 106 9.90 9.78 -20.78
CA ALA A 106 9.13 10.48 -19.76
C ALA A 106 10.03 11.34 -18.86
N GLU A 107 9.66 12.61 -18.74
CA GLU A 107 10.31 13.57 -17.87
C GLU A 107 10.01 13.30 -16.38
N GLY A 108 10.90 13.80 -15.52
CA GLY A 108 10.73 13.75 -14.07
C GLY A 108 9.51 14.55 -13.63
N ASP A 109 8.67 13.92 -12.81
CA ASP A 109 7.53 14.60 -12.20
C ASP A 109 7.87 15.01 -10.76
N VAL A 110 7.54 16.26 -10.41
CA VAL A 110 7.89 16.86 -9.12
C VAL A 110 7.14 16.17 -7.98
N LEU A 111 5.86 15.88 -8.18
CA LEU A 111 5.02 15.23 -7.17
C LEU A 111 5.52 13.81 -6.90
N MET A 112 5.81 13.07 -7.96
CA MET A 112 6.36 11.72 -7.89
C MET A 112 7.71 11.67 -7.22
N THR A 113 8.60 12.59 -7.57
CA THR A 113 9.93 12.68 -6.96
C THR A 113 9.82 12.99 -5.46
N ALA A 114 8.97 13.95 -5.07
CA ALA A 114 8.74 14.28 -3.67
C ALA A 114 8.11 13.10 -2.90
N MET A 115 7.16 12.40 -3.50
CA MET A 115 6.51 11.24 -2.89
C MET A 115 7.50 10.08 -2.72
N ALA A 116 8.28 9.76 -3.75
CA ALA A 116 9.34 8.77 -3.70
C ALA A 116 10.36 9.08 -2.60
N ALA A 117 10.89 10.30 -2.57
CA ALA A 117 11.85 10.74 -1.56
C ALA A 117 11.29 10.63 -0.12
N ARG A 118 10.02 11.00 0.08
CA ARG A 118 9.36 10.88 1.39
C ARG A 118 9.33 9.44 1.90
N TRP A 119 8.94 8.49 1.06
CA TRP A 119 8.79 7.09 1.48
C TRP A 119 10.11 6.34 1.54
N LEU A 120 11.06 6.67 0.65
CA LEU A 120 12.43 6.16 0.72
C LEU A 120 13.14 6.62 1.99
N SER A 121 13.03 7.90 2.34
CA SER A 121 13.65 8.42 3.57
C SER A 121 13.02 7.87 4.85
N ARG A 122 11.73 7.55 4.83
CA ARG A 122 11.04 6.93 5.97
C ARG A 122 11.41 5.45 6.12
N SER A 123 11.47 4.70 5.02
CA SER A 123 11.78 3.26 5.03
C SER A 123 13.25 2.93 5.29
N ALA A 124 14.14 3.91 5.18
CA ALA A 124 15.57 3.77 5.50
C ALA A 124 15.90 3.93 7.00
N ARG A 125 14.90 4.19 7.84
CA ARG A 125 15.05 4.25 9.31
C ARG A 125 15.00 2.84 9.89
#